data_AF-A0AAN8JT40-F1
#
_entry.id   AF-A0AAN8JT40-F1
#
_cell.length_a   1.000
_cell.length_b   1.000
_cell.length_c   1.000
_cell.angle_alpha   90.00
_cell.angle_beta   90.00
_cell.angle_gamma   90.00
#
_symmetry.space_group_name_H-M   'P 1'
#
loop_
_entity.id
_entity.type
_entity.pdbx_description
1 polymer ?
#
loop_
_entity_poly.entity_id
_entity_poly.type
_entity_poly.pdbx_seq_one_letter_code
_entity_poly.pdbx_strand_id
1 'polypeptide(L)' 'MNAVGAIFHLMRGSGIEEAMMEVYGENTVPHIMSGKAIAGALRAINLLDSSLHIKLLEFLQPVEADAADNDDNIVP' A
#
# COMPACT_ATOMS: atom_id res chain seq x y z
N MET A 1 -17.51 -0.13 -5.95
CA MET A 1 -17.50 -0.70 -4.59
C MET A 1 -16.17 -1.43 -4.41
N ASN A 2 -15.40 -1.16 -3.36
CA ASN A 2 -14.12 -1.85 -3.11
C ASN A 2 -14.33 -2.98 -2.08
N ALA A 3 -13.35 -3.89 -1.93
CA ALA A 3 -13.48 -5.05 -1.05
C ALA A 3 -13.86 -4.68 0.40
N VAL A 4 -13.25 -3.62 0.93
CA VAL A 4 -13.53 -3.10 2.29
C VAL A 4 -14.98 -2.60 2.40
N GLY A 5 -15.46 -1.83 1.43
CA GLY A 5 -16.85 -1.36 1.39
C GLY A 5 -17.87 -2.49 1.17
N ALA A 6 -17.50 -3.56 0.47
CA ALA A 6 -18.35 -4.76 0.33
C ALA A 6 -18.47 -5.54 1.64
N ILE A 7 -17.37 -5.64 2.39
CA ILE A 7 -17.34 -6.23 3.73
C ILE A 7 -18.23 -5.42 4.69
N PHE A 8 -18.13 -4.09 4.69
CA PHE A 8 -19.01 -3.24 5.49
C PHE A 8 -20.48 -3.32 5.05
N HIS A 9 -20.74 -3.45 3.76
CA HIS A 9 -22.10 -3.68 3.26
C HIS A 9 -22.67 -5.02 3.72
N LEU A 10 -21.87 -6.09 3.75
CA LEU A 10 -22.28 -7.38 4.30
C LEU A 10 -22.58 -7.31 5.80
N MET A 11 -21.84 -6.48 6.53
CA MET A 11 -22.05 -6.26 7.96
C MET A 11 -23.27 -5.40 8.29
N ARG A 12 -23.95 -4.78 7.31
CA ARG A 12 -25.16 -3.99 7.58
C ARG A 12 -26.26 -4.87 8.19
N GLY A 13 -26.88 -4.36 9.25
CA GLY A 13 -27.95 -5.06 9.96
C GLY A 13 -27.47 -6.12 10.96
N SER A 14 -26.16 -6.22 11.21
CA SER A 14 -25.58 -7.14 12.21
C SER A 14 -25.50 -6.55 13.63
N GLY A 15 -25.84 -5.28 13.83
CA GLY A 15 -25.59 -4.56 15.09
C GLY A 15 -24.19 -3.92 15.18
N ILE A 16 -23.27 -4.29 14.28
CA ILE A 16 -21.90 -3.77 14.27
C ILE A 16 -21.85 -2.29 13.89
N GLU A 17 -22.74 -1.85 12.99
CA GLU A 17 -22.85 -0.44 12.58
C GLU A 17 -23.22 0.43 13.79
N GLU A 18 -24.21 0.03 14.59
CA GLU A 18 -24.60 0.72 15.83
C GLU A 18 -23.48 0.73 16.87
N ALA A 19 -22.82 -0.42 17.11
CA ALA A 19 -21.68 -0.48 18.04
C ALA A 19 -20.52 0.42 17.61
N MET A 20 -20.26 0.52 16.30
CA MET A 20 -19.26 1.44 15.78
C MET A 20 -19.68 2.90 15.93
N MET A 21 -20.98 3.22 15.81
CA MET A 21 -21.49 4.58 15.96
C MET A 21 -21.31 5.08 17.40
N GLU A 22 -21.40 4.20 18.38
CA GLU A 22 -21.19 4.54 19.78
C GLU A 22 -19.72 4.84 20.11
N VAL A 23 -18.77 4.18 19.43
CA VAL A 23 -17.33 4.40 19.65
C VAL A 23 -16.77 5.56 18.82
N TYR A 24 -17.15 5.68 17.56
CA TYR A 24 -16.56 6.62 16.60
C TYR A 24 -17.45 7.83 16.29
N GLY A 25 -18.69 7.85 16.79
CA GLY A 25 -19.69 8.86 16.52
C GLY A 25 -20.53 8.57 15.27
N GLU A 26 -21.80 8.93 15.32
CA GLU A 26 -22.82 8.65 14.30
C GLU A 26 -22.46 9.15 12.89
N ASN A 27 -21.76 10.28 12.79
CA ASN A 27 -21.39 10.88 11.50
C ASN A 27 -20.14 10.24 10.86
N THR A 28 -19.31 9.58 11.66
CA THR A 28 -18.02 9.06 11.20
C THR A 28 -18.17 7.69 10.54
N VAL A 29 -19.05 6.85 11.10
CA VAL A 29 -19.25 5.46 10.66
C VAL A 29 -19.72 5.35 9.21
N PRO A 30 -20.67 6.15 8.69
CA PRO A 30 -21.05 6.10 7.28
C PRO A 30 -19.88 6.37 6.33
N HIS A 31 -18.97 7.28 6.71
CA HIS A 31 -17.77 7.56 5.93
C HIS A 31 -16.75 6.42 5.99
N ILE A 32 -16.56 5.80 7.15
CA ILE A 32 -15.74 4.61 7.35
C ILE A 32 -16.27 3.44 6.52
N MET A 33 -17.57 3.16 6.61
CA MET A 33 -18.24 2.04 5.94
C MET A 33 -18.27 2.16 4.41
N SER A 34 -18.15 3.38 3.87
CA SER A 34 -17.93 3.57 2.43
C SER A 34 -16.67 2.85 1.93
N GLY A 35 -15.71 2.59 2.84
CA GLY A 35 -14.43 1.94 2.56
C GLY A 35 -13.52 2.72 1.60
N LYS A 36 -13.92 3.91 1.13
CA LYS A 36 -13.24 4.63 0.06
C LYS A 36 -11.89 5.17 0.51
N ALA A 37 -11.88 5.87 1.65
CA ALA A 37 -10.65 6.39 2.25
C ALA A 37 -9.71 5.25 2.68
N ILE A 38 -10.25 4.21 3.31
CA ILE A 38 -9.49 3.05 3.80
C ILE A 38 -8.82 2.30 2.65
N ALA A 39 -9.56 2.02 1.57
CA ALA A 39 -8.96 1.37 0.40
C ALA A 39 -7.92 2.25 -0.31
N GLY A 40 -8.06 3.58 -0.25
CA GLY A 40 -7.04 4.52 -0.70
C GLY A 40 -5.76 4.39 0.13
N ALA A 41 -5.90 4.44 1.46
CA ALA A 41 -4.79 4.29 2.39
C ALA A 41 -4.07 2.95 2.24
N LEU A 42 -4.80 1.83 2.13
CA LEU A 42 -4.22 0.50 1.96
C LEU A 42 -3.38 0.40 0.68
N ARG A 43 -3.88 0.96 -0.44
CA ARG A 43 -3.11 1.01 -1.69
C ARG A 43 -1.86 1.87 -1.57
N ALA A 44 -1.95 3.02 -0.91
CA ALA A 44 -0.81 3.89 -0.69
C ALA A 44 0.28 3.19 0.15
N ILE A 45 -0.12 2.49 1.22
CA ILE A 45 0.80 1.69 2.05
C ILE A 45 1.49 0.63 1.22
N ASN A 46 0.75 -0.15 0.43
CA ASN A 46 1.35 -1.20 -0.42
C ASN A 46 2.32 -0.63 -1.46
N LEU A 47 1.99 0.54 -2.03
CA LEU A 47 2.85 1.21 -2.99
C LEU A 47 4.13 1.74 -2.34
N LEU A 48 4.01 2.31 -1.13
CA LEU A 48 5.14 2.76 -0.34
C LEU A 48 6.03 1.59 0.08
N ASP A 49 5.45 0.50 0.56
CA ASP A 49 6.18 -0.71 0.95
C ASP A 49 6.98 -1.28 -0.23
N SER A 50 6.34 -1.44 -1.39
CA SER A 50 7.00 -1.91 -2.61
C SER A 50 8.15 -0.99 -3.04
N SER A 51 7.92 0.32 -3.01
CA SER A 51 8.91 1.32 -3.39
C SER A 51 10.09 1.35 -2.42
N LEU A 52 9.81 1.23 -1.12
CA LEU A 52 10.83 1.16 -0.08
C LEU A 52 11.64 -0.13 -0.20
N HIS A 53 10.98 -1.26 -0.48
CA HIS A 53 11.65 -2.54 -0.68
C HIS A 53 12.63 -2.48 -1.86
N ILE A 54 12.23 -1.89 -2.98
CA ILE A 54 13.11 -1.70 -4.15
C ILE A 54 14.30 -0.82 -3.78
N LYS A 55 14.08 0.31 -3.11
CA LYS A 55 15.16 1.22 -2.70
C LYS A 55 16.12 0.57 -1.70
N LEU A 56 15.60 -0.25 -0.80
CA LEU A 56 16.40 -0.98 0.17
C LEU A 56 17.22 -2.08 -0.52
N LEU A 57 16.66 -2.76 -1.53
CA LEU A 57 17.41 -3.71 -2.36
C LEU A 57 18.50 -3.02 -3.18
N GLU A 58 18.21 -1.87 -3.81
CA GLU A 58 19.22 -1.06 -4.52
C GLU A 58 20.36 -0.62 -3.61
N PHE A 59 20.06 -0.29 -2.34
CA PHE A 59 21.08 0.08 -1.36
C PHE A 59 21.92 -1.12 -0.89
N LEU A 60 21.30 -2.28 -0.72
CA LEU A 60 21.97 -3.50 -0.25
C LEU A 60 22.77 -4.22 -1.34
N GLN A 61 22.37 -4.09 -2.60
CA GLN A 61 23.15 -4.59 -3.72
C GLN A 61 24.28 -3.59 -3.99
N PRO A 62 25.55 -3.90 -3.63
CA PRO A 62 26.65 -3.09 -4.14
C PRO A 62 26.57 -3.16 -5.66
N VAL A 63 26.50 -1.99 -6.28
CA VAL A 63 26.57 -1.83 -7.73
C VAL A 63 27.87 -2.49 -8.20
N GLU A 64 27.78 -3.73 -8.71
CA GLU A 64 28.81 -4.33 -9.56
C GLU A 64 28.78 -3.60 -10.91
N ALA A 65 29.25 -2.35 -10.92
CA ALA A 65 29.56 -1.62 -12.14
C ALA A 65 30.94 -1.00 -11.95
N ASP A 66 31.96 -1.84 -12.05
CA ASP A 66 33.36 -1.45 -12.28
C ASP A 66 34.15 -2.68 -12.79
N ALA A 67 33.74 -3.29 -13.91
CA ALA A 67 34.56 -4.33 -14.57
C ALA A 67 34.28 -4.52 -16.08
N ALA A 68 33.69 -3.55 -16.78
CA ALA A 68 33.45 -3.70 -18.23
C ALA A 68 33.75 -2.44 -19.08
N ASP A 69 34.51 -1.49 -18.54
CA ASP A 69 35.16 -0.44 -19.32
C ASP A 69 36.66 -0.49 -19.01
N ASN A 70 37.44 -1.19 -19.85
CA ASN A 70 38.88 -1.01 -20.13
C ASN A 70 39.43 -2.26 -20.81
N ASP A 71 39.15 -2.43 -22.11
CA ASP A 71 40.14 -3.01 -23.03
C ASP A 71 40.06 -2.28 -24.37
N ASP A 72 40.50 -1.02 -24.35
CA ASP A 72 40.98 -0.33 -25.54
C ASP A 72 42.37 -0.90 -25.91
N ASN A 73 42.51 -1.33 -27.16
CA ASN A 73 43.76 -1.44 -27.93
C ASN A 73 44.88 -2.38 -27.44
N ILE A 74 45.02 -3.54 -28.12
CA ILE A 74 46.33 -4.01 -28.60
C ILE A 74 46.24 -4.41 -30.08
N VAL A 75 46.73 -3.50 -30.93
CA VAL A 75 47.18 -3.63 -32.34
C VAL A 75 48.48 -4.47 -32.37
N PRO A 76 48.82 -5.28 -33.40
CA PRO A 76 48.80 -4.95 -34.84
C PRO A 76 48.03 -5.86 -35.79
#